data_AF-A0A0D1CTG5-F1
#
_entry.id   AF-A0A0D1CTG5-F1
#
_cell.length_a   1.000
_cell.length_b   1.000
_cell.length_c   1.000
_cell.angle_alpha   90.00
_cell.angle_beta   90.00
_cell.angle_gamma   90.00
#
_symmetry.space_group_name_H-M   'P 1'
#
loop_
_entity.id
_entity.type
_entity.pdbx_description
1 polymer ?
#
loop_
_entity_poly.entity_id
_entity_poly.type
_entity_poly.pdbx_seq_one_letter_code
_entity_poly.pdbx_strand_id
1 'polypeptide(L)'
;MAWALFLVVVVPLLSLFRALSPVSPDDALAVALALPALCLAAGVGWAARLRFGGDSIDGTAPASGSGLDLTLRYVRNTTEQTVLFALASGALYLSAPLVAAWVLTPLAFWFAAMRIAFWVGYRRAPHLRALGFAGTFHPTVGLLLLSLAMIAAG
;
A
#
# COMPACT_ATOMS: atom_id res chain seq x y z
N MET A 1 -1.85 -20.85 19.41
CA MET A 1 -0.91 -21.56 18.50
C MET A 1 -0.52 -20.77 17.25
N ALA A 2 -1.40 -19.98 16.62
CA ALA A 2 -1.05 -19.19 15.42
C ALA A 2 0.02 -18.08 15.64
N TRP A 3 0.06 -17.46 16.82
CA TRP A 3 1.03 -16.40 17.15
C TRP A 3 2.46 -16.91 17.40
N ALA A 4 2.62 -18.17 17.81
CA ALA A 4 3.94 -18.78 18.05
C ALA A 4 4.64 -19.18 16.73
N LEU A 5 3.86 -19.62 15.72
CA LEU A 5 4.36 -19.88 14.37
C LEU A 5 4.77 -18.60 13.63
N PHE A 6 4.10 -17.46 13.92
CA PHE A 6 4.50 -16.15 13.41
C PHE A 6 5.92 -15.78 13.90
N LEU A 7 6.22 -15.97 15.19
CA LEU A 7 7.54 -15.62 15.74
C LEU A 7 8.67 -16.56 15.27
N VAL A 8 8.41 -17.87 15.10
CA VAL A 8 9.43 -18.86 14.70
C VAL A 8 9.82 -18.77 13.23
N VAL A 9 8.96 -18.21 12.37
CA VAL A 9 9.26 -18.03 10.93
C VAL A 9 9.69 -16.60 10.63
N VAL A 10 9.02 -15.60 11.23
CA VAL A 10 9.28 -14.18 10.95
C VAL A 10 10.59 -13.72 11.56
N VAL A 11 10.98 -14.18 12.76
CA VAL A 11 12.24 -13.76 13.38
C VAL A 11 13.47 -14.27 12.58
N PRO A 12 13.56 -15.55 12.17
CA PRO A 12 14.66 -16.00 11.31
C PRO A 12 14.63 -15.41 9.90
N LEU A 13 13.45 -15.16 9.31
CA LEU A 13 13.35 -14.42 8.04
C LEU A 13 13.83 -12.99 8.21
N LEU A 14 13.47 -12.30 9.29
CA LEU A 14 13.94 -10.95 9.59
C LEU A 14 15.44 -10.92 9.89
N SER A 15 16.00 -11.96 10.51
CA SER A 15 17.44 -12.11 10.75
C SER A 15 18.22 -12.38 9.45
N LEU A 16 17.67 -13.20 8.55
CA LEU A 16 18.24 -13.46 7.23
C LEU A 16 18.11 -12.22 6.32
N PHE A 17 16.96 -11.54 6.36
CA PHE A 17 16.75 -10.27 5.68
C PHE A 17 17.73 -9.23 6.23
N ARG A 18 17.94 -9.15 7.56
CA ARG A 18 18.95 -8.30 8.25
C ARG A 18 20.39 -8.49 7.79
N ALA A 19 20.75 -9.68 7.34
CA ALA A 19 22.07 -9.93 6.77
C ALA A 19 22.15 -9.52 5.28
N LEU A 20 21.01 -9.21 4.65
CA LEU A 20 20.85 -9.07 3.22
C LEU A 20 20.26 -7.74 2.73
N SER A 21 19.78 -6.76 3.54
CA SER A 21 19.39 -5.45 2.96
C SER A 21 20.66 -4.71 2.58
N PRO A 22 20.90 -4.51 1.28
CA PRO A 22 21.94 -3.62 0.81
C PRO A 22 21.36 -2.21 0.63
N VAL A 23 20.08 -2.00 0.97
CA VAL A 23 19.31 -0.80 0.60
C VAL A 23 19.47 0.26 1.67
N SER A 24 19.89 1.46 1.27
CA SER A 24 19.98 2.60 2.16
C SER A 24 18.57 2.99 2.68
N PRO A 25 18.45 3.61 3.87
CA PRO A 25 17.17 4.15 4.33
C PRO A 25 16.49 5.07 3.30
N ASP A 26 17.28 5.84 2.56
CA ASP A 26 16.80 6.79 1.55
C ASP A 26 16.18 6.05 0.36
N ASP A 27 16.87 5.03 -0.17
CA ASP A 27 16.36 4.19 -1.25
C ASP A 27 15.10 3.44 -0.81
N ALA A 28 15.07 2.96 0.43
CA ALA A 28 13.90 2.26 0.98
C ALA A 28 12.67 3.18 1.07
N LEU A 29 12.86 4.42 1.52
CA LEU A 29 11.80 5.43 1.53
C LEU A 29 11.37 5.78 0.10
N ALA A 30 12.31 5.99 -0.82
CA ALA A 30 12.01 6.29 -2.22
C ALA A 30 11.14 5.21 -2.87
N VAL A 31 11.47 3.93 -2.66
CA VAL A 31 10.66 2.80 -3.15
C VAL A 31 9.27 2.78 -2.49
N ALA A 32 9.19 3.03 -1.18
CA ALA A 32 7.93 3.09 -0.43
C ALA A 32 7.00 4.23 -0.86
N LEU A 33 7.53 5.33 -1.39
CA LEU A 33 6.72 6.39 -1.98
C LEU A 33 6.36 6.09 -3.43
N ALA A 34 7.32 5.59 -4.22
CA ALA A 34 7.15 5.40 -5.66
C ALA A 34 6.15 4.28 -6.01
N LEU A 35 6.22 3.11 -5.36
CA LEU A 35 5.35 1.98 -5.73
C LEU A 35 3.85 2.23 -5.48
N PRO A 36 3.42 2.76 -4.31
CA PRO A 36 2.03 3.18 -4.10
C PRO A 36 1.59 4.30 -5.06
N ALA A 37 2.49 5.25 -5.37
CA ALA A 37 2.21 6.31 -6.33
C ALA A 37 2.00 5.75 -7.75
N LEU A 38 2.79 4.76 -8.18
CA LEU A 38 2.60 4.06 -9.45
C LEU A 38 1.25 3.32 -9.49
N CYS A 39 0.85 2.67 -8.38
CA CYS A 39 -0.46 2.03 -8.29
C CYS A 39 -1.62 3.03 -8.41
N LEU A 40 -1.46 4.21 -7.82
CA LEU A 40 -2.41 5.32 -7.94
C LEU A 40 -2.45 5.87 -9.37
N ALA A 41 -1.29 6.14 -9.96
CA ALA A 41 -1.16 6.64 -11.33
C ALA A 41 -1.77 5.67 -12.35
N ALA A 42 -1.57 4.36 -12.18
CA ALA A 42 -2.20 3.33 -13.00
C ALA A 42 -3.74 3.38 -12.91
N GLY A 43 -4.29 3.57 -11.71
CA GLY A 43 -5.74 3.73 -11.52
C GLY A 43 -6.29 5.01 -12.16
N VAL A 44 -5.59 6.14 -12.00
CA VAL A 44 -5.96 7.42 -12.62
C VAL A 44 -5.89 7.32 -14.15
N GLY A 45 -4.83 6.72 -14.69
CA GLY A 45 -4.67 6.48 -16.12
C GLY A 45 -5.77 5.58 -16.69
N TRP A 46 -6.18 4.54 -15.95
CA TRP A 46 -7.30 3.69 -16.34
C TRP A 46 -8.63 4.45 -16.32
N ALA A 47 -8.88 5.29 -15.32
CA ALA A 47 -10.07 6.15 -15.27
C ALA A 47 -10.10 7.11 -16.46
N ALA A 48 -8.96 7.72 -16.79
CA ALA A 48 -8.84 8.61 -17.95
C ALA A 48 -9.15 7.86 -19.25
N ARG A 49 -8.59 6.66 -19.44
CA ARG A 49 -8.88 5.80 -20.60
C ARG A 49 -10.38 5.54 -20.75
N LEU A 50 -11.08 5.22 -19.66
CA LEU A 50 -12.53 4.95 -19.71
C LEU A 50 -13.34 6.21 -20.06
N ARG A 51 -12.93 7.38 -19.54
CA ARG A 51 -13.55 8.67 -19.91
C ARG A 51 -13.38 9.00 -21.38
N PHE A 52 -12.17 8.87 -21.91
CA PHE A 52 -11.92 9.08 -23.33
C PHE A 52 -12.60 8.04 -24.23
N GLY A 53 -12.95 6.87 -23.68
CA GLY A 53 -13.73 5.83 -24.36
C GLY A 53 -15.23 6.10 -24.41
N GLY A 54 -15.73 7.20 -23.84
CA GLY A 54 -17.12 7.63 -23.92
C GLY A 54 -17.90 7.58 -22.61
N ASP A 55 -17.31 7.13 -21.50
CA ASP A 55 -17.99 7.07 -20.19
C ASP A 55 -17.78 8.38 -19.41
N SER A 56 -18.80 9.23 -19.29
CA SER A 56 -18.77 10.45 -18.44
C SER A 56 -17.58 11.40 -18.67
N ILE A 57 -17.23 11.69 -19.93
CA ILE A 57 -16.14 12.63 -20.28
C ILE A 57 -16.41 14.07 -19.81
N ASP A 58 -17.69 14.44 -19.73
CA ASP A 58 -18.19 15.73 -19.25
C ASP A 58 -18.13 15.89 -17.71
N GLY A 59 -17.63 14.86 -17.01
CA GLY A 59 -17.52 14.86 -15.56
C GLY A 59 -18.79 14.41 -14.84
N THR A 60 -19.80 13.91 -15.57
CA THR A 60 -20.98 13.29 -14.96
C THR A 60 -20.60 12.10 -14.07
N ALA A 61 -21.47 11.76 -13.11
CA ALA A 61 -21.26 10.58 -12.30
C ALA A 61 -21.43 9.32 -13.17
N PRO A 62 -20.49 8.37 -13.11
CA PRO A 62 -20.63 7.12 -13.86
C PRO A 62 -21.81 6.30 -13.32
N ALA A 63 -22.42 5.50 -14.20
CA ALA A 63 -23.47 4.56 -13.80
C ALA A 63 -22.95 3.59 -12.71
N SER A 64 -23.78 3.30 -11.71
CA SER A 64 -23.34 2.44 -10.60
C SER A 64 -22.94 1.05 -11.10
N GLY A 65 -21.77 0.59 -10.67
CA GLY A 65 -21.21 -0.69 -11.10
C GLY A 65 -20.57 -0.67 -12.49
N SER A 66 -20.56 0.47 -13.20
CA SER A 66 -19.82 0.59 -14.45
C SER A 66 -18.32 0.43 -14.21
N GLY A 67 -17.58 0.15 -15.30
CA GLY A 67 -16.12 0.09 -15.24
C GLY A 67 -15.52 1.37 -14.67
N LEU A 68 -16.06 2.54 -15.00
CA LEU A 68 -15.59 3.82 -14.49
C LEU A 68 -15.94 4.01 -13.01
N ASP A 69 -17.16 3.65 -12.56
CA ASP A 69 -17.55 3.71 -11.14
C ASP A 69 -16.59 2.87 -10.28
N LEU A 70 -16.37 1.60 -10.65
CA LEU A 70 -15.45 0.71 -9.94
C LEU A 70 -14.01 1.25 -9.92
N THR A 71 -13.57 1.83 -11.05
CA THR A 71 -12.24 2.42 -11.16
C THR A 71 -12.08 3.63 -10.24
N LEU A 72 -13.03 4.56 -10.23
CA LEU A 72 -12.96 5.75 -9.39
C LEU A 72 -12.99 5.39 -7.90
N ARG A 73 -13.72 4.34 -7.52
CA ARG A 73 -13.69 3.81 -6.14
C ARG A 73 -12.34 3.20 -5.77
N TYR A 74 -11.68 2.50 -6.69
CA TYR A 74 -10.29 2.07 -6.51
C TYR A 74 -9.33 3.25 -6.38
N VAL A 75 -9.45 4.28 -7.23
CA VAL A 75 -8.61 5.48 -7.19
C VAL A 75 -8.77 6.17 -5.84
N ARG A 76 -10.01 6.44 -5.41
CA ARG A 76 -10.31 7.06 -4.11
C ARG A 76 -9.69 6.27 -2.97
N ASN A 77 -9.90 4.95 -2.92
CA ASN A 77 -9.32 4.14 -1.86
C ASN A 77 -7.79 4.09 -1.92
N THR A 78 -7.21 3.98 -3.11
CA THR A 78 -5.75 3.95 -3.27
C THR A 78 -5.13 5.29 -2.89
N THR A 79 -5.78 6.43 -3.15
CA THR A 79 -5.34 7.72 -2.62
C THR A 79 -5.32 7.73 -1.09
N GLU A 80 -6.42 7.31 -0.44
CA GLU A 80 -6.49 7.23 1.03
C GLU A 80 -5.37 6.34 1.60
N GLN A 81 -5.17 5.16 1.01
CA GLN A 81 -4.16 4.20 1.47
C GLN A 81 -2.73 4.69 1.18
N THR A 82 -2.47 5.31 0.03
CA THR A 82 -1.16 5.85 -0.33
C THR A 82 -0.77 7.01 0.57
N VAL A 83 -1.70 7.93 0.87
CA VAL A 83 -1.44 9.05 1.78
C VAL A 83 -1.10 8.54 3.18
N LEU A 84 -1.89 7.61 3.74
CA LEU A 84 -1.60 7.03 5.05
C LEU A 84 -0.27 6.30 5.08
N PHE A 85 0.03 5.51 4.03
CA PHE A 85 1.28 4.76 3.94
C PHE A 85 2.50 5.68 3.80
N ALA A 86 2.40 6.75 3.01
CA ALA A 86 3.46 7.75 2.86
C ALA A 86 3.76 8.46 4.19
N LEU A 87 2.71 8.88 4.92
CA LEU A 87 2.86 9.52 6.24
C LEU A 87 3.50 8.56 7.25
N ALA A 88 3.03 7.31 7.32
CA ALA A 88 3.59 6.30 8.22
C ALA A 88 5.05 5.96 7.88
N SER A 89 5.37 5.86 6.58
CA SER A 89 6.73 5.58 6.09
C SER A 89 7.69 6.73 6.39
N GLY A 90 7.27 7.97 6.14
CA GLY A 90 8.06 9.16 6.47
C GLY A 90 8.31 9.28 7.98
N ALA A 91 7.29 9.04 8.81
CA ALA A 91 7.45 9.03 10.26
C ALA A 91 8.44 7.96 10.73
N LEU A 92 8.38 6.74 10.17
CA LEU A 92 9.35 5.69 10.53
C LEU A 92 10.76 6.05 10.06
N TYR A 93 10.90 6.55 8.84
CA TYR A 93 12.19 6.96 8.29
C TYR A 93 12.87 8.02 9.18
N LEU A 94 12.12 9.04 9.61
CA LEU A 94 12.67 10.10 10.46
C LEU A 94 12.98 9.65 11.88
N SER A 95 12.16 8.76 12.46
CA SER A 95 12.33 8.30 13.85
C SER A 95 13.29 7.12 14.01
N ALA A 96 13.39 6.27 13.00
CA ALA A 96 14.20 5.05 13.03
C ALA A 96 14.71 4.67 11.62
N PRO A 97 15.68 5.41 11.06
CA PRO A 97 16.16 5.21 9.68
C PRO A 97 16.63 3.78 9.40
N LEU A 98 17.34 3.17 10.34
CA LEU A 98 17.82 1.79 10.19
C LEU A 98 16.65 0.81 10.11
N VAL A 99 15.61 0.98 10.94
CA VAL A 99 14.40 0.14 10.90
C VAL A 99 13.65 0.35 9.58
N ALA A 100 13.55 1.60 9.12
CA ALA A 100 12.93 1.93 7.85
C ALA A 100 13.60 1.22 6.66
N ALA A 101 14.93 1.15 6.62
CA ALA A 101 15.69 0.43 5.58
C ALA A 101 15.32 -1.07 5.47
N TRP A 102 14.87 -1.68 6.58
CA TRP A 102 14.47 -3.08 6.62
C TRP A 102 13.02 -3.29 6.18
N VAL A 103 12.14 -2.38 6.54
CA VAL A 103 10.69 -2.62 6.53
C VAL A 103 10.00 -1.96 5.33
N LEU A 104 10.47 -0.80 4.88
CA LEU A 104 9.74 0.00 3.89
C LEU A 104 9.70 -0.65 2.51
N THR A 105 10.84 -1.14 2.01
CA THR A 105 10.92 -1.81 0.70
C THR A 105 9.98 -3.02 0.58
N PRO A 106 10.01 -4.04 1.46
CA PRO A 106 9.09 -5.17 1.36
C PRO A 106 7.62 -4.76 1.53
N LEU A 107 7.31 -3.79 2.40
CA LEU A 107 5.95 -3.28 2.54
C LEU A 107 5.45 -2.55 1.29
N ALA A 108 6.33 -1.86 0.56
CA ALA A 108 5.98 -1.20 -0.69
C ALA A 108 5.56 -2.19 -1.78
N PHE A 109 6.31 -3.29 -1.93
CA PHE A 109 5.93 -4.37 -2.85
C PHE A 109 4.65 -5.09 -2.42
N TRP A 110 4.51 -5.34 -1.11
CA TRP A 110 3.27 -5.90 -0.56
C TRP A 110 2.07 -4.98 -0.81
N PHE A 111 2.22 -3.68 -0.61
CA PHE A 111 1.19 -2.69 -0.91
C PHE A 111 0.75 -2.80 -2.37
N ALA A 112 1.70 -2.81 -3.31
CA ALA A 112 1.41 -2.93 -4.74
C ALA A 112 0.66 -4.24 -5.07
N ALA A 113 1.11 -5.38 -4.52
CA ALA A 113 0.44 -6.66 -4.68
C ALA A 113 -1.01 -6.63 -4.15
N MET A 114 -1.23 -5.99 -2.99
CA MET A 114 -2.56 -5.84 -2.40
C MET A 114 -3.45 -4.88 -3.19
N ARG A 115 -2.90 -3.89 -3.89
CA ARG A 115 -3.65 -3.04 -4.83
C ARG A 115 -4.12 -3.84 -6.06
N ILE A 116 -3.27 -4.72 -6.59
CA ILE A 116 -3.66 -5.64 -7.66
C ILE A 116 -4.79 -6.57 -7.17
N ALA A 117 -4.64 -7.15 -5.96
CA ALA A 117 -5.66 -8.00 -5.36
C ALA A 117 -6.99 -7.25 -5.14
N PHE A 118 -6.94 -6.00 -4.68
CA PHE A 118 -8.12 -5.14 -4.55
C PHE A 118 -8.81 -4.98 -5.90
N TRP A 119 -8.06 -4.59 -6.94
CA TRP A 119 -8.61 -4.30 -8.26
C TRP A 119 -9.23 -5.53 -8.92
N VAL A 120 -8.51 -6.65 -8.93
CA VAL A 120 -8.98 -7.91 -9.50
C VAL A 120 -10.18 -8.45 -8.71
N GLY A 121 -10.12 -8.40 -7.38
CA GLY A 121 -11.23 -8.80 -6.52
C GLY A 121 -12.48 -7.96 -6.78
N TYR A 122 -12.32 -6.64 -6.86
CA TYR A 122 -13.46 -5.74 -7.00
C TYR A 122 -14.21 -5.92 -8.33
N ARG A 123 -13.48 -6.21 -9.42
CA ARG A 123 -14.09 -6.53 -10.71
C ARG A 123 -14.86 -7.85 -10.74
N ARG A 124 -14.57 -8.77 -9.82
CA ARG A 124 -15.29 -10.05 -9.70
C ARG A 124 -16.50 -9.95 -8.79
N ALA A 125 -16.35 -9.38 -7.61
CA ALA A 125 -17.45 -9.13 -6.69
C ALA A 125 -17.12 -8.01 -5.68
N PRO A 126 -18.10 -7.19 -5.27
CA PRO A 126 -17.86 -6.06 -4.36
C PRO A 126 -17.15 -6.38 -3.05
N HIS A 127 -17.39 -7.57 -2.47
CA HIS A 127 -16.82 -7.97 -1.19
C HIS A 127 -15.36 -8.46 -1.31
N LEU A 128 -14.93 -8.96 -2.47
CA LEU A 128 -13.57 -9.50 -2.66
C LEU A 128 -12.48 -8.43 -2.58
N ARG A 129 -12.84 -7.14 -2.73
CA ARG A 129 -11.92 -6.01 -2.54
C ARG A 129 -11.44 -5.88 -1.08
N ALA A 130 -12.13 -6.51 -0.13
CA ALA A 130 -11.80 -6.45 1.30
C ALA A 130 -10.40 -7.01 1.58
N LEU A 131 -9.96 -8.05 0.86
CA LEU A 131 -8.61 -8.61 1.00
C LEU A 131 -7.54 -7.55 0.72
N GLY A 132 -7.64 -6.88 -0.43
CA GLY A 132 -6.68 -5.84 -0.79
C GLY A 132 -6.74 -4.64 0.15
N PHE A 133 -7.93 -4.26 0.60
CA PHE A 133 -8.12 -3.18 1.59
C PHE A 133 -7.45 -3.51 2.92
N ALA A 134 -7.79 -4.64 3.53
CA ALA A 134 -7.22 -5.07 4.81
C ALA A 134 -5.71 -5.28 4.69
N GLY A 135 -5.27 -5.83 3.56
CA GLY A 135 -3.86 -6.07 3.24
C GLY A 135 -3.00 -4.82 3.13
N THR A 136 -3.56 -3.63 2.86
CA THR A 136 -2.81 -2.36 2.96
C THR A 136 -3.07 -1.63 4.28
N PHE A 137 -4.32 -1.63 4.75
CA PHE A 137 -4.71 -0.84 5.91
C PHE A 137 -4.03 -1.34 7.19
N HIS A 138 -4.09 -2.65 7.48
CA HIS A 138 -3.53 -3.17 8.73
C HIS A 138 -2.00 -3.05 8.81
N PRO A 139 -1.22 -3.36 7.76
CA PRO A 139 0.21 -3.09 7.78
C PRO A 139 0.55 -1.60 7.93
N THR A 140 -0.22 -0.71 7.31
CA THR A 140 -0.02 0.74 7.45
C THR A 140 -0.29 1.22 8.86
N VAL A 141 -1.35 0.74 9.52
CA VAL A 141 -1.62 1.04 10.93
C VAL A 141 -0.50 0.49 11.81
N GLY A 142 -0.04 -0.74 11.57
CA GLY A 142 1.10 -1.32 12.29
C GLY A 142 2.37 -0.48 12.13
N LEU A 143 2.64 0.01 10.91
CA LEU A 143 3.76 0.90 10.63
C LEU A 143 3.63 2.23 11.40
N LEU A 144 2.45 2.83 11.42
CA LEU A 144 2.21 4.07 12.15
C LEU A 144 2.40 3.90 13.66
N LEU A 145 1.87 2.82 14.24
CA LEU A 145 2.05 2.50 15.66
C LEU A 145 3.51 2.26 16.01
N LEU A 146 4.26 1.55 15.14
CA LEU A 146 5.69 1.38 15.29
C LEU A 146 6.42 2.73 15.26
N SER A 147 6.11 3.60 14.31
CA SER A 147 6.70 4.95 14.25
C SER A 147 6.45 5.74 15.53
N LEU A 148 5.21 5.72 16.05
CA LEU A 148 4.88 6.39 17.32
C LEU A 148 5.67 5.81 18.50
N ALA A 149 5.84 4.49 18.56
CA ALA A 149 6.65 3.85 19.59
C ALA A 149 8.13 4.25 19.49
N MET A 150 8.69 4.34 18.28
CA MET A 150 10.08 4.77 18.07
C MET A 150 10.27 6.24 18.45
N ILE A 151 9.31 7.11 18.14
CA ILE A 151 9.32 8.53 18.55
C ILE A 151 9.29 8.67 20.06
N ALA A 152 8.44 7.88 20.75
CA ALA A 152 8.32 7.96 22.21
C ALA A 152 9.52 7.36 22.97
N ALA A 153 10.32 6.51 22.31
CA ALA A 153 11.49 5.86 22.90
C ALA A 153 12.81 6.61 22.66
N GLY A 154 12.81 7.59 21.75
CA GLY A 154 13.94 8.50 21.48
C GLY A 154 13.87 9.75 22.33
#